data_AF-A0A480AV67-F1
#
_entry.id   AF-A0A480AV67-F1
#
_cell.length_a   1.000
_cell.length_b   1.000
_cell.length_c   1.000
_cell.angle_alpha   90.00
_cell.angle_beta   90.00
_cell.angle_gamma   90.00
#
_symmetry.space_group_name_H-M   'P 1'
#
loop_
_entity.id
_entity.type
_entity.pdbx_description
1 polymer ?
#
loop_
_entity_poly.entity_id
_entity_poly.type
_entity_poly.pdbx_seq_one_letter_code
_entity_poly.pdbx_strand_id
1 'polypeptide(L)' 'MTVLFWVGGVLLALTALPAAFFFALHLGTGEPVPLARAKALYHWAVVVFLGTFDIAIFTKVVQGIILVW' A
#
# COMPACT_ATOMS: atom_id res chain seq x y z
N MET A 1 12.03 9.03 8.67
CA MET A 1 11.30 7.78 8.98
C MET A 1 9.85 8.05 9.36
N THR A 2 9.57 8.90 10.35
CA THR A 2 8.19 9.19 10.80
C THR A 2 7.28 9.67 9.67
N VAL A 3 7.75 10.61 8.83
CA VAL A 3 6.96 11.13 7.69
C VAL A 3 6.69 10.06 6.64
N LEU A 4 7.68 9.21 6.31
CA LEU A 4 7.53 8.11 5.35
C LEU A 4 6.43 7.13 5.78
N PHE A 5 6.43 6.74 7.06
CA PHE A 5 5.40 5.83 7.58
C PHE A 5 4.02 6.48 7.64
N TRP A 6 3.93 7.78 7.93
CA TRP A 6 2.65 8.50 7.84
C TRP A 6 2.12 8.57 6.42
N VAL A 7 2.96 8.95 5.45
CA VAL A 7 2.57 9.04 4.04
C VAL A 7 2.19 7.65 3.51
N GLY A 8 3.03 6.64 3.75
CA GLY A 8 2.75 5.26 3.36
C GLY A 8 1.48 4.72 4.01
N GLY A 9 1.27 4.99 5.31
CA GLY A 9 0.07 4.60 6.04
C GLY A 9 -1.21 5.24 5.50
N VAL A 10 -1.18 6.54 5.20
CA VAL A 10 -2.33 7.25 4.59
C VAL A 10 -2.63 6.71 3.20
N LEU A 11 -1.62 6.55 2.35
CA LEU A 11 -1.80 6.00 1.01
C LEU A 11 -2.31 4.55 1.05
N LEU A 12 -1.84 3.76 2.01
CA LEU A 12 -2.32 2.39 2.22
C LEU A 12 -3.77 2.38 2.66
N ALA A 13 -4.17 3.26 3.59
CA ALA A 13 -5.57 3.36 4.03
C ALA A 13 -6.49 3.78 2.86
N LEU A 14 -6.06 4.76 2.05
CA LEU A 14 -6.81 5.25 0.89
C LEU A 14 -6.94 4.23 -0.25
N THR A 15 -6.13 3.18 -0.26
CA THR A 15 -6.17 2.13 -1.29
C THR A 15 -6.83 0.85 -0.74
N ALA A 16 -6.45 0.41 0.45
CA ALA A 16 -6.96 -0.80 1.08
C ALA A 16 -8.42 -0.67 1.57
N LEU A 17 -8.82 0.46 2.16
CA LEU A 17 -10.21 0.62 2.64
C LEU A 17 -11.20 0.63 1.47
N PRO A 18 -10.98 1.40 0.39
CA PRO A 18 -11.87 1.34 -0.77
C PRO A 18 -11.84 -0.03 -1.46
N ALA A 19 -10.68 -0.71 -1.53
CA ALA A 19 -10.60 -2.06 -2.06
C ALA A 19 -11.50 -3.04 -1.28
N ALA A 20 -11.43 -2.99 0.06
CA ALA A 20 -12.27 -3.81 0.93
C ALA A 20 -13.76 -3.49 0.77
N PHE A 21 -14.11 -2.20 0.68
CA PHE A 21 -15.49 -1.76 0.46
C PHE A 21 -16.05 -2.27 -0.88
N PHE A 22 -15.34 -2.08 -1.99
CA PHE A 22 -15.79 -2.55 -3.31
C PHE A 22 -15.86 -4.08 -3.38
N PHE A 23 -14.98 -4.79 -2.67
CA PHE A 23 -15.04 -6.24 -2.57
C PHE A 23 -16.28 -6.70 -1.78
N ALA A 24 -16.57 -6.08 -0.64
CA ALA A 24 -17.79 -6.36 0.12
C ALA A 24 -19.05 -6.06 -0.71
N LEU A 25 -19.02 -5.00 -1.52
CA LEU A 25 -20.11 -4.67 -2.44
C LEU A 25 -20.29 -5.74 -3.51
N HIS A 26 -19.20 -6.26 -4.09
CA HIS A 26 -19.25 -7.41 -5.01
C HIS A 26 -19.89 -8.65 -4.36
N LEU A 27 -19.52 -8.96 -3.11
CA LEU A 27 -20.09 -10.09 -2.38
C LEU A 27 -21.60 -9.93 -2.14
N GLY A 28 -22.07 -8.69 -1.95
CA GLY A 28 -23.48 -8.38 -1.76
C GLY A 28 -24.30 -8.35 -3.06
N THR A 29 -23.74 -7.86 -4.17
CA THR A 29 -24.48 -7.64 -5.42
C THR A 29 -24.23 -8.70 -6.49
N GLY A 30 -23.13 -9.44 -6.41
CA GLY A 30 -22.68 -10.37 -7.46
C GLY A 30 -22.19 -9.68 -8.75
N GLU A 31 -22.21 -8.35 -8.82
CA GLU A 31 -21.85 -7.62 -10.03
C GLU A 31 -20.34 -7.64 -10.28
N PRO A 32 -19.87 -7.81 -11.53
CA PRO A 32 -18.44 -7.91 -11.81
C PRO A 32 -17.67 -6.58 -11.69
N VAL A 33 -18.36 -5.44 -11.81
CA VAL A 33 -17.74 -4.10 -11.83
C VAL A 33 -17.07 -3.73 -10.49
N PRO A 34 -17.73 -3.91 -9.33
CA PRO A 34 -17.10 -3.72 -8.02
C PRO A 34 -15.84 -4.56 -7.82
N LEU A 35 -15.83 -5.81 -8.28
CA LEU A 35 -14.65 -6.68 -8.19
C LEU A 35 -13.46 -6.14 -8.98
N ALA A 36 -13.68 -5.63 -10.20
CA ALA A 36 -12.62 -5.05 -11.02
C ALA A 36 -11.98 -3.83 -10.33
N ARG A 37 -12.80 -2.97 -9.70
CA ARG A 37 -12.34 -1.81 -8.94
C ARG A 37 -11.57 -2.23 -7.67
N ALA A 38 -12.09 -3.21 -6.95
CA ALA A 38 -11.43 -3.75 -5.76
C ALA A 38 -10.03 -4.30 -6.07
N LYS A 39 -9.88 -5.06 -7.16
CA LYS A 39 -8.58 -5.60 -7.60
C LYS A 39 -7.59 -4.50 -7.95
N ALA A 40 -8.00 -3.49 -8.70
CA ALA A 40 -7.12 -2.38 -9.06
C ALA A 40 -6.61 -1.63 -7.82
N LEU A 41 -7.51 -1.30 -6.88
CA LEU A 41 -7.16 -0.64 -5.64
C LEU A 41 -6.28 -1.50 -4.73
N TYR A 42 -6.52 -2.81 -4.70
CA TYR A 42 -5.69 -3.75 -3.95
C TYR A 42 -4.27 -3.85 -4.52
N HIS A 43 -4.09 -3.87 -5.84
CA HIS A 43 -2.75 -3.83 -6.44
C HIS A 43 -1.98 -2.56 -6.04
N TRP A 44 -2.65 -1.41 -6.04
CA TRP A 44 -2.05 -0.17 -5.55
C TRP A 44 -1.72 -0.22 -4.06
N ALA A 45 -2.58 -0.82 -3.23
CA ALA A 45 -2.29 -1.03 -1.81
C ALA A 45 -1.02 -1.86 -1.60
N VAL A 46 -0.83 -2.92 -2.39
CA VAL A 46 0.38 -3.76 -2.37
C VAL A 46 1.62 -2.95 -2.77
N VAL A 47 1.54 -2.16 -3.85
CA VAL A 47 2.64 -1.30 -4.30
C VAL A 47 3.04 -0.29 -3.22
N VAL A 48 2.06 0.39 -2.61
CA VAL A 48 2.31 1.37 -1.54
C VAL A 48 2.94 0.69 -0.32
N PHE A 49 2.44 -0.47 0.07
CA PHE A 49 2.98 -1.24 1.18
C PHE A 49 4.45 -1.62 0.93
N LEU A 50 4.71 -2.33 -0.17
CA LEU A 50 6.06 -2.79 -0.51
C LEU A 50 7.02 -1.63 -0.69
N GLY A 51 6.62 -0.59 -1.44
CA GLY A 51 7.46 0.58 -1.68
C GLY A 51 7.84 1.32 -0.39
N THR A 52 6.90 1.44 0.57
CA THR A 52 7.19 2.06 1.88
C THR A 52 8.22 1.25 2.66
N PHE A 53 8.08 -0.08 2.68
CA PHE A 53 9.03 -0.97 3.36
C PHE A 53 10.41 -0.97 2.70
N ASP A 54 10.47 -1.06 1.37
CA ASP A 54 11.73 -1.02 0.63
C ASP A 54 12.48 0.28 0.90
N ILE A 55 11.81 1.43 0.81
CA ILE A 55 12.44 2.73 1.11
C ILE A 55 13.00 2.74 2.54
N ALA A 56 12.25 2.21 3.52
CA ALA A 56 12.71 2.17 4.91
C ALA A 56 13.97 1.28 5.07
N ILE A 57 13.99 0.10 4.45
CA ILE A 57 15.12 -0.84 4.50
C ILE A 57 16.34 -0.23 3.79
N PHE A 58 16.19 0.24 2.55
CA PHE A 58 17.30 0.78 1.77
C PHE A 58 17.90 2.04 2.41
N THR A 59 17.08 2.86 3.09
CA THR A 59 17.63 3.99 3.84
C THR A 59 18.57 3.53 4.97
N LYS A 60 18.22 2.44 5.67
CA LYS A 60 19.08 1.86 6.71
C LYS A 60 20.35 1.26 6.14
N VAL A 61 20.25 0.58 4.99
CA VAL A 61 21.41 0.05 4.28
C VAL A 61 22.36 1.18 3.89
N VAL A 62 21.87 2.25 3.27
CA VAL A 62 22.67 3.41 2.88
C VAL A 62 23.32 4.09 4.09
N GLN A 63 22.55 4.29 5.17
CA GLN A 63 23.10 4.83 6.43
C GLN A 63 24.23 3.96 6.99
N GLY A 64 24.09 2.63 6.92
CA GLY A 64 25.12 1.69 7.35
C GLY A 64 26.38 1.76 6.49
N ILE A 65 26.23 1.81 5.15
CA ILE A 65 27.37 1.94 4.22
C ILE A 65 28.14 3.24 4.47
N ILE A 66 27.44 4.37 4.64
CA ILE A 66 28.05 5.67 4.93
C ILE A 66 28.81 5.65 6.26
N LEU A 67 28.34 4.89 7.25
CA LEU A 67 28.98 4.83 8.57
C LEU A 67 30.25 3.98 8.58
N VAL A 68 30.36 3.01 7.67
CA VAL A 68 31.51 2.11 7.54
C VAL A 68 32.62 2.71 6.66
N TRP A 69 32.28 3.60 5.73
CA TRP A 69 33.20 4.23 4.78
C TRP A 69 33.73 5.57 5.30
#